data_AF-L8MU65-F1
#
_entry.id   AF-L8MU65-F1
#
_cell.length_a   1.000
_cell.length_b   1.000
_cell.length_c   1.000
_cell.angle_alpha   90.00
_cell.angle_beta   90.00
_cell.angle_gamma   90.00
#
_symmetry.space_group_name_H-M   'P 1'
#
loop_
_entity.id
_entity.type
_entity.pdbx_description
1 polymer ?
#
loop_
_entity_poly.entity_id
_entity_poly.type
_entity_poly.pdbx_seq_one_letter_code
_entity_poly.pdbx_strand_id
1 'polypeptide(L)'
;MVTTAARISPVDSSAPRCSLRHVRLLLIPCCRVWVNQQPLPEIFSCLGDGHDGIWNLFGKIGNAQQRCETLDWYHLVENLWKTDLNDQLKHEIKQLLWNGELAQVVDILQSSASSGIENFLAYIQKHRHRIPCYRHFHDQSIPIGSGAVESLVKQIDRRGQISGAQWASKNVPQVLKHRSAYLNGFFSPSHPKRI
;
A
#
# COMPACT_ATOMS: atom_id res chain seq x y z
N MET A 1 2.75 -34.99 36.96
CA MET A 1 3.22 -35.12 35.57
C MET A 1 2.09 -35.69 34.74
N VAL A 2 1.40 -34.87 33.95
CA VAL A 2 0.42 -35.34 32.97
C VAL A 2 0.85 -34.76 31.63
N THR A 3 1.43 -35.62 30.79
CA THR A 3 1.83 -35.31 29.43
C THR A 3 0.62 -35.57 28.54
N THR A 4 -0.07 -34.52 28.11
CA THR A 4 -1.10 -34.64 27.06
C THR A 4 -0.47 -34.22 25.74
N ALA A 5 -0.03 -35.21 24.97
CA ALA A 5 0.33 -35.05 23.57
C ALA A 5 -0.95 -34.83 22.75
N ALA A 6 -1.14 -33.63 22.22
CA ALA A 6 -2.21 -33.37 21.26
C ALA A 6 -1.90 -34.08 19.94
N ARG A 7 -2.66 -35.15 19.64
CA ARG A 7 -2.67 -35.77 18.31
C ARG A 7 -3.22 -34.76 17.30
N ILE A 8 -2.42 -34.43 16.30
CA ILE A 8 -2.87 -33.71 15.12
C ILE A 8 -3.61 -34.71 14.25
N SER A 9 -4.94 -34.56 14.15
CA SER A 9 -5.75 -35.33 13.20
C SER A 9 -5.34 -35.00 11.75
N PRO A 10 -5.37 -35.98 10.84
CA PRO A 10 -5.06 -35.75 9.43
C PRO A 10 -6.06 -34.74 8.84
N VAL A 11 -5.54 -33.67 8.26
CA VAL A 11 -6.33 -32.65 7.57
C VAL A 11 -6.87 -33.26 6.28
N ASP A 12 -8.20 -33.26 6.17
CA ASP A 12 -8.97 -33.67 5.01
C ASP A 12 -8.48 -32.96 3.73
N SER A 13 -8.11 -33.76 2.73
CA SER A 13 -7.31 -33.37 1.55
C SER A 13 -8.08 -32.57 0.47
N SER A 14 -9.33 -32.20 0.75
CA SER A 14 -10.28 -31.63 -0.20
C SER A 14 -10.45 -30.10 -0.11
N ALA A 15 -9.81 -29.44 0.87
CA ALA A 15 -9.90 -27.98 0.99
C ALA A 15 -9.04 -27.25 -0.06
N PRO A 16 -9.57 -26.20 -0.74
CA PRO A 16 -8.82 -25.47 -1.76
C PRO A 16 -7.56 -24.86 -1.15
N ARG A 17 -6.40 -25.31 -1.63
CA ARG A 17 -5.07 -24.83 -1.24
C ARG A 17 -4.86 -23.44 -1.84
N CYS A 18 -4.99 -22.40 -1.03
CA CYS A 18 -4.68 -21.04 -1.45
C CYS A 18 -3.21 -20.74 -1.21
N SER A 19 -2.47 -20.38 -2.26
CA SER A 19 -1.27 -19.57 -2.06
C SER A 19 -1.68 -18.22 -1.46
N LEU A 20 -0.82 -17.61 -0.64
CA LEU A 20 -1.08 -16.33 0.04
C LEU A 20 -1.49 -15.18 -0.91
N ARG A 21 -1.37 -15.35 -2.24
CA ARG A 21 -1.90 -14.42 -3.23
C ARG A 21 -3.42 -14.21 -3.14
N HIS A 22 -4.18 -15.19 -2.65
CA HIS A 22 -5.64 -15.09 -2.47
C HIS A 22 -6.09 -14.55 -1.11
N VAL A 23 -5.16 -14.32 -0.18
CA VAL A 23 -5.45 -13.86 1.20
C VAL A 23 -5.76 -12.36 1.24
N ARG A 24 -5.37 -11.62 0.19
CA ARG A 24 -5.62 -10.18 0.04
C ARG A 24 -7.11 -9.83 0.14
N LEU A 25 -8.03 -10.75 -0.19
CA LEU A 25 -9.48 -10.49 -0.22
C LEU A 25 -10.23 -10.72 1.11
N LEU A 26 -9.70 -11.53 2.03
CA LEU A 26 -10.41 -11.88 3.28
C LEU A 26 -10.18 -10.88 4.42
N LEU A 27 -9.09 -10.10 4.37
CA LEU A 27 -8.75 -9.14 5.42
C LEU A 27 -9.30 -7.73 5.18
N ILE A 28 -9.57 -7.37 3.93
CA ILE A 28 -10.05 -6.04 3.55
C ILE A 28 -11.39 -5.68 4.23
N PRO A 29 -12.41 -6.58 4.31
CA PRO A 29 -13.67 -6.25 4.96
C PRO A 29 -13.54 -6.03 6.47
N CYS A 30 -12.74 -6.87 7.15
CA CYS A 30 -12.53 -6.78 8.61
C CYS A 30 -11.72 -5.54 8.99
N CYS A 31 -10.65 -5.24 8.24
CA CYS A 31 -9.87 -4.01 8.45
C CYS A 31 -10.74 -2.77 8.25
N ARG A 32 -11.61 -2.75 7.22
CA ARG A 32 -12.53 -1.63 6.99
C ARG A 32 -13.45 -1.38 8.20
N VAL A 33 -14.12 -2.44 8.68
CA VAL A 33 -15.04 -2.31 9.83
C VAL A 33 -14.30 -1.80 11.05
N TRP A 34 -13.14 -2.38 11.33
CA TRP A 34 -12.33 -2.00 12.49
C TRP A 34 -11.81 -0.56 12.42
N VAL A 35 -11.31 -0.11 11.27
CA VAL A 35 -10.80 1.27 11.07
C VAL A 35 -11.90 2.29 11.30
N ASN A 36 -13.11 2.05 10.77
CA ASN A 36 -14.25 2.96 10.95
C ASN A 36 -14.81 2.97 12.39
N GLN A 37 -14.42 2.03 13.24
CA GLN A 37 -14.75 2.03 14.67
C GLN A 37 -13.72 2.80 15.51
N GLN A 38 -12.58 3.18 14.94
CA GLN A 38 -11.59 3.98 15.65
C GLN A 38 -12.02 5.45 15.68
N PRO A 39 -11.58 6.24 16.68
CA PRO A 39 -11.74 7.69 16.67
C PRO A 39 -10.89 8.28 15.53
N LEU A 40 -11.49 8.46 14.36
CA LEU A 40 -10.81 9.06 13.22
C LEU A 40 -10.61 10.56 13.47
N PRO A 41 -9.44 11.11 13.13
CA PRO A 41 -9.19 12.54 13.24
C PRO A 41 -10.04 13.33 12.24
N GLU A 42 -10.08 14.66 12.40
CA GLU A 42 -10.79 15.56 11.49
C GLU A 42 -10.30 15.40 10.04
N ILE A 43 -8.99 15.32 9.84
CA ILE A 43 -8.35 15.00 8.56
C ILE A 43 -7.35 13.86 8.77
N PHE A 44 -7.34 12.87 7.86
CA PHE A 44 -6.34 11.80 7.82
C PHE A 44 -5.81 11.55 6.41
N SER A 45 -4.54 11.16 6.34
CA SER A 45 -3.85 10.87 5.07
C SER A 45 -4.14 9.46 4.58
N CYS A 46 -4.45 9.34 3.29
CA CYS A 46 -4.69 8.10 2.57
C CYS A 46 -3.69 7.99 1.42
N LEU A 47 -2.59 7.26 1.63
CA LEU A 47 -1.52 7.09 0.65
C LEU A 47 -1.71 5.82 -0.20
N GLY A 48 -1.79 5.95 -1.52
CA GLY A 48 -2.04 4.83 -2.43
C GLY A 48 -1.13 4.77 -3.65
N ASP A 49 -0.92 3.57 -4.19
CA ASP A 49 -0.01 3.24 -5.31
C ASP A 49 -0.56 3.59 -6.71
N GLY A 50 -1.78 4.15 -6.79
CA GLY A 50 -2.46 4.44 -8.06
C GLY A 50 -3.45 3.38 -8.52
N HIS A 51 -3.47 2.20 -7.89
CA HIS A 51 -4.40 1.14 -8.27
C HIS A 51 -5.83 1.41 -7.79
N ASP A 52 -6.83 1.22 -8.67
CA ASP A 52 -8.24 1.54 -8.38
C ASP A 52 -8.80 0.82 -7.16
N GLY A 53 -8.34 -0.42 -6.91
CA GLY A 53 -8.69 -1.17 -5.72
C GLY A 53 -8.39 -0.45 -4.40
N ILE A 54 -7.31 0.35 -4.34
CA ILE A 54 -6.93 1.12 -3.16
C ILE A 54 -7.85 2.33 -2.97
N TRP A 55 -8.14 3.07 -4.05
CA TRP A 55 -9.06 4.21 -4.01
C TRP A 55 -10.48 3.77 -3.64
N ASN A 56 -10.94 2.65 -4.18
CA ASN A 56 -12.22 2.04 -3.83
C ASN A 56 -12.29 1.58 -2.36
N LEU A 57 -11.13 1.27 -1.75
CA LEU A 57 -11.05 0.97 -0.32
C LEU A 57 -11.10 2.25 0.52
N PHE A 58 -10.32 3.27 0.16
CA PHE A 58 -10.34 4.57 0.86
C PHE A 58 -11.71 5.22 0.83
N GLY A 59 -12.44 5.12 -0.29
CA GLY A 59 -13.82 5.60 -0.39
C GLY A 59 -14.79 4.97 0.61
N LYS A 60 -14.40 3.88 1.29
CA LYS A 60 -15.19 3.18 2.31
C LYS A 60 -14.70 3.43 3.74
N ILE A 61 -13.74 4.34 3.95
CA ILE A 61 -13.15 4.69 5.24
C ILE A 61 -13.45 6.16 5.55
N GLY A 62 -14.10 6.43 6.70
CA GLY A 62 -14.50 7.78 7.10
C GLY A 62 -15.34 8.52 6.03
N ASN A 63 -15.39 9.85 6.15
CA ASN A 63 -16.10 10.71 5.20
C ASN A 63 -15.15 11.34 4.18
N ALA A 64 -15.67 11.73 3.02
CA ALA A 64 -14.86 12.29 1.92
C ALA A 64 -14.09 13.56 2.32
N GLN A 65 -14.70 14.39 3.17
CA GLN A 65 -14.10 15.63 3.67
C GLN A 65 -12.95 15.38 4.64
N GLN A 66 -12.91 14.21 5.28
CA GLN A 66 -11.84 13.84 6.21
C GLN A 66 -10.61 13.26 5.50
N ARG A 67 -10.77 12.80 4.25
CA ARG A 67 -9.71 12.06 3.54
C ARG A 67 -8.82 12.98 2.73
N CYS A 68 -7.54 12.99 3.07
CA CYS A 68 -6.49 13.51 2.21
C CYS A 68 -5.89 12.36 1.38
N GLU A 69 -6.46 12.09 0.21
CA GLU A 69 -5.96 11.05 -0.71
C GLU A 69 -4.72 11.54 -1.46
N THR A 70 -3.59 10.87 -1.26
CA THR A 70 -2.30 11.20 -1.88
C THR A 70 -1.80 10.03 -2.71
N LEU A 71 -1.40 10.30 -3.94
CA LEU A 71 -0.72 9.35 -4.80
C LEU A 71 0.73 9.19 -4.33
N ASP A 72 1.18 7.95 -4.25
CA ASP A 72 2.54 7.62 -3.90
C ASP A 72 3.55 8.23 -4.88
N TRP A 73 4.48 9.01 -4.31
CA TRP A 73 5.52 9.71 -5.06
C TRP A 73 6.41 8.77 -5.88
N TYR A 74 6.81 7.64 -5.32
CA TYR A 74 7.72 6.71 -5.97
C TYR A 74 7.03 5.95 -7.09
N HIS A 75 5.76 5.59 -6.92
CA HIS A 75 4.95 5.02 -8.02
C HIS A 75 4.72 6.04 -9.14
N LEU A 76 4.49 7.31 -8.81
CA LEU A 76 4.37 8.38 -9.81
C LEU A 76 5.67 8.54 -10.62
N VAL A 77 6.83 8.61 -9.94
CA VAL A 77 8.14 8.72 -10.58
C VAL A 77 8.48 7.46 -11.40
N GLU A 78 8.14 6.27 -10.91
CA GLU A 78 8.33 5.02 -11.68
C GLU A 78 7.56 5.06 -13.00
N ASN A 79 6.31 5.53 -12.98
CA ASN A 79 5.50 5.67 -14.19
C ASN A 79 6.08 6.71 -15.18
N LEU A 80 6.67 7.79 -14.68
CA LEU A 80 7.38 8.76 -15.52
C LEU A 80 8.64 8.12 -16.16
N TRP A 81 9.35 7.26 -15.44
CA TRP A 81 10.58 6.62 -15.92
C TRP A 81 10.32 5.53 -16.96
N LYS A 82 9.08 5.02 -17.03
CA LYS A 82 8.61 4.09 -18.09
C LYS A 82 8.37 4.78 -19.44
N THR A 83 8.34 6.11 -19.48
CA THR A 83 8.16 6.85 -20.74
C THR A 83 9.43 6.83 -21.59
N ASP A 84 9.28 7.02 -22.90
CA ASP A 84 10.40 7.13 -23.84
C ASP A 84 11.02 8.55 -23.89
N LEU A 85 10.66 9.41 -22.94
CA LEU A 85 11.24 10.75 -22.82
C LEU A 85 12.75 10.68 -22.53
N ASN A 86 13.48 11.68 -23.02
CA ASN A 86 14.89 11.83 -22.66
C ASN A 86 15.05 12.12 -21.16
N ASP A 87 16.19 11.74 -20.60
CA ASP A 87 16.43 11.83 -19.15
C ASP A 87 16.41 13.26 -18.63
N GLN A 88 16.90 14.24 -19.41
CA GLN A 88 16.89 15.64 -19.02
C GLN A 88 15.45 16.14 -18.79
N LEU A 89 14.55 15.82 -19.72
CA LEU A 89 13.13 16.20 -19.60
C LEU A 89 12.43 15.42 -18.48
N LYS A 90 12.75 14.13 -18.28
CA LYS A 90 12.25 13.36 -17.12
C LYS A 90 12.65 14.02 -15.80
N HIS A 91 13.89 14.50 -15.69
CA HIS A 91 14.37 15.20 -14.51
C HIS A 91 13.66 16.55 -14.30
N GLU A 92 13.42 17.31 -15.36
CA GLU A 92 12.63 18.55 -15.31
C GLU A 92 11.20 18.30 -14.83
N ILE A 93 10.50 17.35 -15.46
CA ILE A 93 9.13 16.97 -15.09
C ILE A 93 9.08 16.50 -13.63
N LYS A 94 10.08 15.73 -13.18
CA LYS A 94 10.17 15.29 -11.79
C LYS A 94 10.27 16.49 -10.83
N GLN A 95 11.03 17.53 -11.16
CA GLN A 95 11.10 18.74 -10.31
C GLN A 95 9.77 19.50 -10.31
N LEU A 96 9.10 19.62 -11.46
CA LEU A 96 7.78 20.24 -11.53
C LEU A 96 6.75 19.47 -10.69
N LEU A 97 6.70 18.14 -10.81
CA LEU A 97 5.85 17.28 -9.99
C LEU A 97 6.17 17.41 -8.50
N TRP A 98 7.45 17.47 -8.13
CA TRP A 98 7.88 17.64 -6.73
C TRP A 98 7.33 18.93 -6.10
N ASN A 99 7.28 20.01 -6.89
CA ASN A 99 6.75 21.31 -6.47
C ASN A 99 5.22 21.43 -6.64
N GLY A 100 4.54 20.46 -7.25
CA GLY A 100 3.09 20.48 -7.47
C GLY A 100 2.65 21.24 -8.73
N GLU A 101 3.58 21.53 -9.65
CA GLU A 101 3.37 22.30 -10.88
C GLU A 101 2.72 21.45 -11.98
N LEU A 102 1.54 20.88 -11.69
CA LEU A 102 0.91 19.88 -12.55
C LEU A 102 0.49 20.41 -13.93
N ALA A 103 0.08 21.68 -14.00
CA ALA A 103 -0.33 22.30 -15.26
C ALA A 103 0.84 22.34 -16.26
N GLN A 104 2.01 22.80 -15.80
CA GLN A 104 3.22 22.86 -16.62
C GLN A 104 3.64 21.47 -17.13
N VAL A 105 3.51 20.44 -16.27
CA VAL A 105 3.79 19.05 -16.66
C VAL A 105 2.85 18.60 -17.77
N VAL A 106 1.55 18.88 -17.66
CA VAL A 106 0.57 18.51 -18.69
C VAL A 106 0.90 19.19 -20.02
N ASP A 107 1.25 20.47 -20.00
CA ASP A 107 1.61 21.22 -21.22
C ASP A 107 2.85 20.65 -21.91
N ILE A 108 3.90 20.32 -21.14
CA ILE A 108 5.12 19.66 -21.64
C ILE A 108 4.81 18.30 -22.26
N LEU A 109 3.98 17.49 -21.60
CA LEU A 109 3.62 16.16 -22.10
C LEU A 109 2.78 16.25 -23.38
N GLN A 110 1.84 17.20 -23.47
CA GLN A 110 0.98 17.37 -24.65
C GLN A 110 1.74 17.89 -25.88
N SER A 111 2.77 18.69 -25.67
CA SER A 111 3.64 19.20 -26.74
C SER A 111 4.66 18.17 -27.25
N SER A 112 4.83 17.06 -26.53
CA SER A 112 5.81 16.03 -26.86
C SER A 112 5.20 14.94 -27.76
N ALA A 113 5.85 14.62 -28.88
CA ALA A 113 5.32 13.72 -29.90
C ALA A 113 5.70 12.22 -29.73
N SER A 114 6.16 11.79 -28.56
CA SER A 114 6.70 10.43 -28.38
C SER A 114 5.65 9.40 -27.95
N SER A 115 5.78 8.19 -28.49
CA SER A 115 5.05 7.01 -28.01
C SER A 115 5.30 6.81 -26.51
N GLY A 116 4.27 6.40 -25.76
CA GLY A 116 4.39 6.12 -24.32
C GLY A 116 4.07 7.29 -23.38
N ILE A 117 4.00 8.54 -23.88
CA ILE A 117 3.53 9.69 -23.09
C ILE A 117 2.05 9.59 -22.77
N GLU A 118 1.23 9.12 -23.72
CA GLU A 118 -0.23 9.04 -23.58
C GLU A 118 -0.65 8.27 -22.32
N ASN A 119 0.03 7.15 -22.02
CA ASN A 119 -0.23 6.35 -20.82
C ASN A 119 0.09 7.12 -19.54
N PHE A 120 1.22 7.83 -19.52
CA PHE A 120 1.62 8.63 -18.37
C PHE A 120 0.74 9.87 -18.19
N LEU A 121 0.36 10.53 -19.28
CA LEU A 121 -0.57 11.65 -19.28
C LEU A 121 -1.94 11.22 -18.78
N ALA A 122 -2.48 10.10 -19.26
CA ALA A 122 -3.75 9.54 -18.78
C ALA A 122 -3.66 9.18 -17.28
N TYR A 123 -2.53 8.63 -16.84
CA TYR A 123 -2.27 8.34 -15.43
C TYR A 123 -2.27 9.62 -14.57
N ILE A 124 -1.56 10.66 -14.99
CA ILE A 124 -1.58 11.97 -14.32
C ILE A 124 -3.00 12.54 -14.27
N GLN A 125 -3.71 12.56 -15.40
CA GLN A 125 -5.05 13.13 -15.48
C GLN A 125 -6.02 12.40 -14.55
N LYS A 126 -5.95 11.06 -14.50
CA LYS A 126 -6.73 10.22 -13.59
C LYS A 126 -6.46 10.54 -12.12
N HIS A 127 -5.22 10.86 -11.77
CA HIS A 127 -4.80 11.09 -10.39
C HIS A 127 -4.60 12.57 -10.03
N ARG A 128 -4.99 13.52 -10.89
CA ARG A 128 -4.73 14.98 -10.71
C ARG A 128 -5.08 15.53 -9.33
N HIS A 129 -6.17 15.06 -8.73
CA HIS A 129 -6.66 15.54 -7.42
C HIS A 129 -5.90 14.92 -6.23
N ARG A 130 -5.03 13.94 -6.49
CA ARG A 130 -4.24 13.19 -5.51
C ARG A 130 -2.75 13.51 -5.58
N ILE A 131 -2.35 14.42 -6.45
CA ILE A 131 -0.95 14.84 -6.63
C ILE A 131 -0.79 16.19 -5.90
N PRO A 132 -0.30 16.21 -4.64
CA PRO A 132 -0.06 17.45 -3.91
C PRO A 132 1.30 18.06 -4.28
N CYS A 133 1.62 19.19 -3.67
CA CYS A 133 3.00 19.66 -3.58
C CYS A 133 3.80 18.72 -2.64
N TYR A 134 4.51 17.75 -3.22
CA TYR A 134 5.26 16.75 -2.46
C TYR A 134 6.36 17.37 -1.60
N ARG A 135 6.98 18.46 -2.06
CA ARG A 135 7.93 19.25 -1.27
C ARG A 135 7.32 19.69 0.05
N HIS A 136 6.14 20.31 0.02
CA HIS A 136 5.46 20.79 1.22
C HIS A 136 5.05 19.65 2.16
N PHE A 137 4.67 18.50 1.61
CA PHE A 137 4.34 17.31 2.41
C PHE A 137 5.59 16.75 3.09
N HIS A 138 6.69 16.64 2.34
CA HIS A 138 7.97 16.19 2.86
C HIS A 138 8.50 17.11 3.96
N ASP A 139 8.45 18.43 3.75
CA ASP A 139 8.91 19.42 4.73
C ASP A 139 8.08 19.38 6.03
N GLN A 140 6.81 18.99 5.96
CA GLN A 140 5.94 18.76 7.11
C GLN A 140 6.00 17.34 7.69
N SER A 141 6.91 16.49 7.22
CA SER A 141 7.01 15.08 7.63
C SER A 141 5.72 14.28 7.39
N ILE A 142 4.91 14.67 6.39
CA ILE A 142 3.75 13.91 5.93
C ILE A 142 4.24 12.77 5.03
N PRO A 143 3.80 11.52 5.23
CA PRO A 143 4.22 10.39 4.39
C PRO A 143 3.82 10.56 2.92
N ILE A 144 4.81 10.52 2.02
CA ILE A 144 4.62 10.61 0.56
C ILE A 144 4.86 9.29 -0.18
N GLY A 145 5.36 8.26 0.52
CA GLY A 145 5.74 6.97 -0.06
C GLY A 145 5.36 5.78 0.83
N SER A 146 4.89 4.73 0.19
CA SER A 146 4.38 3.48 0.76
C SER A 146 5.50 2.55 1.21
N GLY A 147 6.77 2.89 0.95
CA GLY A 147 7.92 2.01 1.14
C GLY A 147 8.03 1.41 2.54
N ALA A 148 7.64 2.16 3.59
CA ALA A 148 7.58 1.63 4.96
C ALA A 148 6.51 0.53 5.11
N VAL A 149 5.32 0.74 4.53
CA VAL A 149 4.22 -0.23 4.50
C VAL A 149 4.62 -1.44 3.67
N GLU A 150 5.19 -1.25 2.47
CA GLU A 150 5.65 -2.34 1.61
C GLU A 150 6.74 -3.17 2.29
N SER A 151 7.68 -2.50 2.98
CA SER A 151 8.71 -3.16 3.77
C SER A 151 8.10 -4.01 4.89
N LEU A 152 7.15 -3.46 5.65
CA LEU A 152 6.44 -4.19 6.71
C LEU A 152 5.69 -5.41 6.17
N VAL A 153 4.97 -5.24 5.05
CA VAL A 153 4.28 -6.35 4.35
C VAL A 153 5.30 -7.42 3.95
N LYS A 154 6.45 -7.04 3.39
CA LYS A 154 7.55 -7.98 3.09
C LYS A 154 8.04 -8.70 4.34
N GLN A 155 8.11 -8.05 5.51
CA GLN A 155 8.52 -8.71 6.76
C GLN A 155 7.52 -9.74 7.28
N ILE A 156 6.22 -9.48 7.06
CA ILE A 156 5.13 -10.41 7.35
C ILE A 156 5.21 -11.59 6.37
N ASP A 157 5.32 -11.30 5.07
CA ASP A 157 5.36 -12.30 3.99
C ASP A 157 6.57 -13.23 4.08
N ARG A 158 7.73 -12.77 4.56
CA ARG A 158 8.94 -13.60 4.71
C ARG A 158 8.71 -14.92 5.44
N ARG A 159 7.71 -15.01 6.34
CA ARG A 159 7.35 -16.26 7.02
C ARG A 159 6.05 -16.88 6.51
N GLY A 160 5.18 -16.11 5.88
CA GLY A 160 3.98 -16.65 5.22
C GLY A 160 4.33 -17.43 3.95
N GLN A 161 5.27 -16.93 3.15
CA GLN A 161 5.57 -17.41 1.80
C GLN A 161 6.90 -18.19 1.71
N ILE A 162 7.28 -18.92 2.76
CA ILE A 162 8.47 -19.79 2.69
C ILE A 162 8.23 -20.92 1.68
N SER A 163 9.29 -21.32 0.97
CA SER A 163 9.22 -22.41 0.00
C SER A 163 8.64 -23.68 0.64
N GLY A 164 7.60 -24.23 0.01
CA GLY A 164 6.89 -25.43 0.50
C GLY A 164 5.78 -25.17 1.52
N ALA A 165 5.63 -23.96 2.06
CA ALA A 165 4.50 -23.66 2.96
C ALA A 165 3.19 -23.55 2.17
N GLN A 166 2.19 -24.30 2.64
CA GLN A 166 0.80 -24.19 2.20
C GLN A 166 -0.07 -24.00 3.44
N TRP A 167 -0.92 -22.99 3.42
CA TRP A 167 -1.81 -22.68 4.52
C TRP A 167 -3.25 -22.98 4.12
N ALA A 168 -3.99 -23.70 4.96
CA ALA A 168 -5.44 -23.73 4.83
C ALA A 168 -5.98 -22.30 5.03
N SER A 169 -6.89 -21.85 4.15
CA SER A 169 -7.43 -20.48 4.19
C SER A 169 -7.90 -20.06 5.59
N LYS A 170 -8.58 -20.97 6.30
CA LYS A 170 -9.05 -20.77 7.68
C LYS A 170 -7.94 -20.46 8.71
N ASN A 171 -6.71 -20.90 8.48
CA ASN A 171 -5.59 -20.72 9.40
C ASN A 171 -4.77 -19.46 9.11
N VAL A 172 -4.94 -18.85 7.92
CA VAL A 172 -4.16 -17.68 7.51
C VAL A 172 -4.35 -16.48 8.45
N PRO A 173 -5.57 -16.11 8.89
CA PRO A 173 -5.73 -14.99 9.82
C PRO A 173 -4.95 -15.19 11.12
N GLN A 174 -4.86 -16.43 11.62
CA GLN A 174 -4.11 -16.75 12.82
C GLN A 174 -2.60 -16.57 12.62
N VAL A 175 -2.05 -17.05 11.50
CA VAL A 175 -0.63 -16.88 11.15
C VAL A 175 -0.27 -15.40 11.06
N LEU A 176 -1.11 -14.60 10.40
CA LEU A 176 -0.91 -13.16 10.26
C LEU A 176 -1.00 -12.46 11.63
N LYS A 177 -1.99 -12.81 12.47
CA LYS A 177 -2.12 -12.26 13.83
C LYS A 177 -0.87 -12.54 14.67
N HIS A 178 -0.37 -13.77 14.69
CA HIS A 178 0.86 -14.11 15.42
C HIS A 178 2.07 -13.34 14.88
N ARG A 179 2.17 -13.20 13.55
CA ARG A 179 3.29 -12.48 12.93
C ARG A 179 3.25 -10.99 13.24
N SER A 180 2.08 -10.36 13.18
CA SER A 180 1.88 -8.97 13.59
C SER A 180 2.21 -8.75 15.07
N ALA A 181 1.74 -9.64 15.96
CA ALA A 181 2.06 -9.56 17.38
C ALA A 181 3.57 -9.65 17.64
N TYR A 182 4.26 -10.54 16.94
CA TYR A 182 5.73 -10.67 17.02
C TYR A 182 6.46 -9.41 16.55
N LEU A 183 6.09 -8.86 15.38
CA LEU A 183 6.75 -7.66 14.84
C LEU A 183 6.48 -6.42 15.71
N ASN A 184 5.31 -6.35 16.35
CA ASN A 184 4.95 -5.30 17.31
C ASN A 184 5.58 -5.51 18.71
N GLY A 185 6.38 -6.56 18.91
CA GLY A 185 7.10 -6.80 20.16
C GLY A 185 6.25 -7.31 21.32
N PHE A 186 5.03 -7.83 21.08
CA PHE A 186 4.15 -8.34 22.14
C PHE A 186 4.74 -9.52 22.94
N PHE A 187 5.76 -10.18 22.40
CA PHE A 187 6.46 -11.29 23.06
C PHE A 187 7.82 -10.88 23.65
N SER A 188 8.19 -9.60 23.55
CA SER A 188 9.42 -9.08 24.16
C SER A 188 9.15 -8.69 25.62
N PRO A 189 10.11 -8.91 26.54
CA PRO A 189 9.97 -8.53 27.95
C PRO A 189 10.03 -7.01 28.18
N SER A 190 10.46 -6.24 27.18
CA SER A 190 10.39 -4.77 27.17
C SER A 190 9.07 -4.29 26.53
N HIS A 191 8.59 -3.12 26.94
CA HIS A 191 7.32 -2.52 26.51
C HIS A 191 7.09 -2.64 24.99
N PRO A 192 5.86 -2.94 24.53
CA PRO A 192 5.57 -3.12 23.11
C PRO A 192 5.98 -1.88 22.31
N LYS A 193 6.73 -2.08 21.23
CA LYS A 193 7.04 -1.01 20.29
C LYS A 193 5.76 -0.66 19.55
N ARG A 194 5.17 0.51 19.84
CA ARG A 194 4.19 1.11 18.92
C ARG A 194 4.97 1.54 17.68
N ILE A 195 4.77 0.81 16.59
CA ILE A 195 5.14 1.24 15.24
C ILE A 195 4.15 2.32 14.83
#